data_AF-A0A9Q0GEX0-F1
#
_entry.id   AF-A0A9Q0GEX0-F1
#
_cell.length_a   1.000
_cell.length_b   1.000
_cell.length_c   1.000
_cell.angle_alpha   90.00
_cell.angle_beta   90.00
_cell.angle_gamma   90.00
#
_symmetry.space_group_name_H-M   'P 1'
#
loop_
_entity.id
_entity.type
_entity.pdbx_description
1 polymer ?
#
loop_
_entity_poly.entity_id
_entity_poly.type
_entity_poly.pdbx_seq_one_letter_code
_entity_poly.pdbx_strand_id
1 'polypeptide(L)'
;MGSPRRKRTQITTEWAGGEEEVDRLSNLPDEIIHHILSFLDDTPSAVKTCVLSKRWKHLWTSIPDLSFHHVNWAFLIHTFLRRDPNTKLHSLRLYICSDYALYSGVDGVALRNWAVDNAVRYGVRHIDLYHRDYIDRCPVPSALLGCRTLKTLTLRHLDVSDLLLSSSCFGGVTDLCLEDCVFNGCFCVSGIFPNVVNLRLLHLEVVNGVMEVSGTLQLVYLDMVGLVCDKVKLSAPNLRGFRYSDNGSVINDFFDIDLPSLRRAEVLLYEDGKADRVFKLLYGIRSVESLAISIGTLEALDKARLLKHQTSSFSKLTFLKLLVSPNKCRRVVRKEIKAYLLSGTPRSQRVDVVVDRLPYYPAED
;
A
#
# COMPACT_ATOMS: atom_id res chain seq x y z
N MET A 1 9.02 55.94 -28.35
CA MET A 1 7.59 55.64 -28.15
C MET A 1 7.48 54.68 -26.97
N GLY A 2 7.16 55.19 -25.78
CA GLY A 2 7.02 54.40 -24.56
C GLY A 2 5.54 54.30 -24.19
N SER A 3 4.99 53.09 -24.19
CA SER A 3 3.61 52.84 -23.79
C SER A 3 3.42 53.01 -22.27
N PRO A 4 2.30 53.54 -21.77
CA PRO A 4 2.16 53.87 -20.35
C PRO A 4 1.89 52.62 -19.50
N ARG A 5 2.51 52.56 -18.32
CA ARG A 5 2.17 51.62 -17.23
C ARG A 5 0.72 51.86 -16.79
N ARG A 6 -0.14 50.85 -16.93
CA ARG A 6 -1.49 50.82 -16.32
C ARG A 6 -1.35 50.85 -14.79
N LYS A 7 -1.68 51.99 -14.17
CA LYS A 7 -1.89 52.10 -12.73
C LYS A 7 -3.19 51.37 -12.38
N ARG A 8 -3.14 50.54 -11.34
CA ARG A 8 -4.30 49.85 -10.75
C ARG A 8 -5.19 50.91 -10.09
N THR A 9 -6.39 51.11 -10.61
CA THR A 9 -7.37 52.05 -10.05
C THR A 9 -7.85 51.51 -8.70
N GLN A 10 -7.57 52.22 -7.62
CA GLN A 10 -8.27 52.03 -6.34
C GLN A 10 -9.70 52.55 -6.53
N ILE A 11 -10.68 51.66 -6.40
CA ILE A 11 -12.07 52.05 -6.25
C ILE A 11 -12.23 52.43 -4.79
N THR A 12 -12.26 53.73 -4.52
CA THR A 12 -12.63 54.29 -3.21
C THR A 12 -14.16 54.35 -3.16
N THR A 13 -14.78 53.37 -2.50
CA THR A 13 -16.15 53.49 -2.01
C THR A 13 -16.09 54.16 -0.63
N GLU A 14 -16.36 55.45 -0.59
CA GLU A 14 -16.65 56.19 0.63
C GLU A 14 -18.04 55.78 1.13
N TRP A 15 -18.11 54.83 2.06
CA TRP A 15 -19.19 54.72 3.05
C TRP A 15 -18.54 54.53 4.42
N ALA A 16 -18.62 55.58 5.25
CA ALA A 16 -18.15 55.58 6.63
C ALA A 16 -19.16 54.88 7.53
N GLY A 17 -18.74 53.76 8.10
CA GLY A 17 -19.46 52.93 9.07
C GLY A 17 -18.57 51.77 9.46
N GLY A 18 -17.53 52.08 10.26
CA GLY A 18 -16.39 51.22 10.51
C GLY A 18 -16.68 49.98 11.35
N GLU A 19 -16.56 48.83 10.70
CA GLU A 19 -15.72 47.75 11.21
C GLU A 19 -14.70 47.50 10.09
N GLU A 20 -13.42 47.79 10.33
CA GLU A 20 -12.38 47.20 9.48
C GLU A 20 -12.60 45.70 9.55
N GLU A 21 -12.99 45.05 8.45
CA GLU A 21 -13.01 43.59 8.37
C GLU A 21 -11.59 43.12 8.69
N VAL A 22 -11.36 42.73 9.95
CA VAL A 22 -10.05 42.30 10.42
C VAL A 22 -9.69 41.08 9.59
N ASP A 23 -8.59 41.18 8.84
CA ASP A 23 -8.08 40.03 8.08
C ASP A 23 -7.51 38.99 9.05
N ARG A 24 -8.40 38.11 9.50
CA ARG A 24 -8.09 37.07 10.49
C ARG A 24 -7.19 35.99 9.91
N LEU A 25 -7.20 35.76 8.60
CA LEU A 25 -6.39 34.72 7.95
C LEU A 25 -4.93 35.18 7.78
N SER A 26 -4.71 36.45 7.47
CA SER A 26 -3.35 37.02 7.40
C SER A 26 -2.72 37.20 8.77
N ASN A 27 -3.48 37.16 9.87
CA ASN A 27 -2.98 37.34 11.24
C ASN A 27 -2.68 36.02 11.99
N LEU A 28 -2.97 34.85 11.40
CA LEU A 28 -2.69 33.54 12.04
C LEU A 28 -1.18 33.31 12.24
N PRO A 29 -0.68 32.63 13.28
CA PRO A 29 0.73 32.22 13.32
C PRO A 29 1.13 31.30 12.15
N ASP A 30 2.40 31.30 11.74
CA ASP A 30 2.89 30.48 10.63
C ASP A 30 2.64 28.99 10.89
N GLU A 31 2.76 28.55 12.14
CA GLU A 31 2.50 27.18 12.57
C GLU A 31 1.04 26.77 12.33
N ILE A 32 0.10 27.70 12.54
CA ILE A 32 -1.32 27.45 12.31
C ILE A 32 -1.61 27.38 10.80
N ILE A 33 -0.96 28.23 10.00
CA ILE A 33 -1.10 28.15 8.54
C ILE A 33 -0.53 26.82 8.04
N HIS A 34 0.64 26.40 8.52
CA HIS A 34 1.20 25.08 8.21
C HIS A 34 0.26 23.94 8.58
N HIS A 35 -0.37 24.03 9.74
CA HIS A 35 -1.36 23.06 10.17
C HIS A 35 -2.58 23.05 9.23
N ILE A 36 -3.10 24.20 8.83
CA ILE A 36 -4.19 24.30 7.85
C ILE A 36 -3.78 23.68 6.51
N LEU A 37 -2.59 24.02 6.00
CA LEU A 37 -2.07 23.47 4.74
C LEU A 37 -1.89 21.94 4.80
N SER A 38 -1.60 21.38 5.97
CA SER A 38 -1.46 19.93 6.16
C SER A 38 -2.77 19.15 6.02
N PHE A 39 -3.93 19.82 6.12
CA PHE A 39 -5.24 19.22 5.88
C PHE A 39 -5.66 19.24 4.41
N LEU A 40 -4.87 19.86 3.53
CA LEU A 40 -5.17 19.87 2.10
C LEU A 40 -4.72 18.56 1.47
N ASP A 41 -5.59 17.98 0.64
CA ASP A 41 -5.38 16.66 0.05
C ASP A 41 -4.19 16.61 -0.92
N ASP A 42 -3.93 17.73 -1.62
CA ASP A 42 -2.87 17.83 -2.63
C ASP A 42 -2.06 19.14 -2.61
N THR A 43 -0.85 19.07 -3.17
CA THR A 43 0.07 20.22 -3.27
C THR A 43 -0.51 21.36 -4.12
N PRO A 44 -1.17 21.11 -5.28
CA PRO A 44 -1.85 22.16 -6.03
C PRO A 44 -2.83 22.98 -5.19
N SER A 45 -3.61 22.35 -4.31
CA SER A 45 -4.54 23.04 -3.42
C SER A 45 -3.80 23.92 -2.40
N ALA A 46 -2.71 23.43 -1.83
CA ALA A 46 -1.84 24.24 -0.98
C ALA A 46 -1.30 25.47 -1.71
N VAL A 47 -0.85 25.32 -2.96
CA VAL A 47 -0.37 26.47 -3.75
C VAL A 47 -1.50 27.44 -4.11
N LYS A 48 -2.73 26.97 -4.35
CA LYS A 48 -3.87 27.87 -4.63
C LYS A 48 -4.16 28.83 -3.48
N THR A 49 -3.87 28.44 -2.23
CA THR A 49 -4.03 29.33 -1.07
C THR A 49 -3.09 30.55 -1.07
N CYS A 50 -2.09 30.60 -1.96
CA CYS A 50 -1.22 31.78 -2.14
C CYS A 50 -1.98 33.08 -2.44
N VAL A 51 -3.22 32.99 -2.92
CA VAL A 51 -4.07 34.16 -3.21
C VAL A 51 -4.61 34.82 -1.95
N LEU A 52 -4.61 34.13 -0.80
CA LEU A 52 -5.16 34.62 0.46
C LEU A 52 -4.32 35.76 1.03
N SER A 53 -3.00 35.65 1.01
CA SER A 53 -2.10 36.77 1.33
C SER A 53 -0.67 36.54 0.87
N LYS A 54 0.15 37.61 0.91
CA LYS A 54 1.59 37.53 0.59
C LYS A 54 2.33 36.51 1.46
N ARG A 55 1.89 36.27 2.70
CA ARG A 55 2.56 35.34 3.61
C ARG A 55 2.30 33.88 3.26
N TRP A 56 1.05 33.54 2.91
CA TRP A 56 0.67 32.20 2.44
C TRP A 56 1.44 31.79 1.19
N LYS A 57 1.80 32.76 0.34
CA LYS A 57 2.66 32.54 -0.84
C LYS A 57 4.05 31.97 -0.51
N HIS A 58 4.56 32.17 0.70
CA HIS A 58 5.86 31.66 1.11
C HIS A 58 5.73 30.41 1.99
N LEU A 59 4.65 30.25 2.74
CA LEU A 59 4.51 29.12 3.66
C LEU A 59 4.22 27.78 2.98
N TRP A 60 3.62 27.77 1.79
CA TRP A 60 3.44 26.50 1.08
C TRP A 60 4.77 25.87 0.66
N THR A 61 5.85 26.64 0.48
CA THR A 61 7.14 26.11 0.01
C THR A 61 7.87 25.27 1.06
N SER A 62 7.41 25.32 2.31
CA SER A 62 7.98 24.61 3.45
C SER A 62 7.09 23.47 3.96
N ILE A 63 6.02 23.12 3.25
CA ILE A 63 5.16 22.00 3.66
C ILE A 63 5.92 20.67 3.61
N PRO A 64 5.79 19.81 4.62
CA PRO A 64 6.56 18.57 4.72
C PRO A 64 6.06 17.47 3.78
N ASP A 65 4.80 17.54 3.35
CA ASP A 65 4.16 16.48 2.57
C ASP A 65 3.76 17.02 1.20
N LEU A 66 4.31 16.42 0.15
CA LEU A 66 3.99 16.76 -1.22
C LEU A 66 3.19 15.61 -1.85
N SER A 67 2.01 15.93 -2.38
CA SER A 67 1.16 15.02 -3.14
C SER A 67 0.87 15.59 -4.52
N PHE A 68 1.09 14.80 -5.57
CA PHE A 68 0.90 15.17 -6.95
C PHE A 68 0.10 14.08 -7.69
N HIS A 69 -1.12 14.40 -8.11
CA HIS A 69 -1.98 13.53 -8.90
C HIS A 69 -2.20 14.09 -10.30
N HIS A 70 -1.71 13.39 -11.34
CA HIS A 70 -1.92 13.79 -12.75
C HIS A 70 -1.50 15.25 -13.04
N VAL A 71 -0.44 15.72 -12.38
CA VAL A 71 -0.10 17.14 -12.35
C VAL A 71 0.80 17.52 -13.52
N ASN A 72 0.62 18.74 -14.02
CA ASN A 72 1.52 19.32 -15.02
C ASN A 72 2.98 19.28 -14.52
N TRP A 73 3.88 18.70 -15.31
CA TRP A 73 5.31 18.59 -15.02
C TRP A 73 5.97 19.93 -14.68
N ALA A 74 5.55 21.03 -15.34
CA ALA A 74 6.05 22.37 -15.03
C ALA A 74 5.72 22.79 -13.60
N PHE A 75 4.55 22.38 -13.07
CA PHE A 75 4.17 22.65 -11.69
C PHE A 75 5.00 21.82 -10.69
N LEU A 76 5.24 20.54 -11.00
CA LEU A 76 6.10 19.67 -10.19
C LEU A 76 7.52 20.27 -10.09
N ILE A 77 8.10 20.64 -11.24
CA ILE A 77 9.43 21.27 -11.29
C ILE A 77 9.42 22.59 -10.51
N HIS A 78 8.44 23.46 -10.75
CA HIS A 78 8.35 24.74 -10.05
C HIS A 78 8.23 24.56 -8.53
N THR A 79 7.52 23.52 -8.08
CA THR A 79 7.39 23.21 -6.65
C THR A 79 8.73 22.87 -6.01
N PHE A 80 9.50 21.96 -6.63
CA PHE A 80 10.82 21.60 -6.11
C PHE A 80 11.84 22.75 -6.20
N LEU A 81 11.78 23.58 -7.24
CA LEU A 81 12.66 24.75 -7.39
C LEU A 81 12.34 25.87 -6.40
N ARG A 82 11.10 25.98 -5.92
CA ARG A 82 10.67 26.98 -4.94
C ARG A 82 10.78 26.51 -3.49
N ARG A 83 10.96 25.20 -3.27
CA ARG A 83 11.00 24.60 -1.94
C ARG A 83 12.10 25.26 -1.10
N ASP A 84 11.82 25.47 0.18
CA ASP A 84 12.83 25.96 1.12
C ASP A 84 13.91 24.88 1.33
N PRO A 85 15.19 25.16 1.02
CA PRO A 85 16.28 24.19 1.15
C PRO A 85 16.49 23.68 2.58
N ASN A 86 16.06 24.43 3.58
CA ASN A 86 16.23 24.07 5.00
C ASN A 86 15.11 23.16 5.52
N THR A 87 14.08 22.91 4.70
CA THR A 87 12.90 22.14 5.13
C THR A 87 12.97 20.71 4.66
N LYS A 88 12.88 19.79 5.62
CA LYS A 88 12.84 18.36 5.32
C LYS A 88 11.57 18.04 4.56
N LEU A 89 11.67 17.11 3.63
CA LEU A 89 10.51 16.48 3.02
C LEU A 89 10.20 15.23 3.85
N HIS A 90 8.98 15.10 4.35
CA HIS A 90 8.54 13.91 5.06
C HIS A 90 7.96 12.90 4.08
N SER A 91 7.02 13.33 3.23
CA SER A 91 6.33 12.47 2.27
C SER A 91 6.38 13.03 0.84
N LEU A 92 6.59 12.14 -0.13
CA LEU A 92 6.30 12.38 -1.54
C LEU A 92 5.30 11.33 -2.03
N ARG A 93 4.13 11.79 -2.49
CA ARG A 93 3.19 10.98 -3.26
C ARG A 93 3.14 11.49 -4.69
N LEU A 94 3.41 10.62 -5.66
CA LEU A 94 3.53 11.01 -7.07
C LEU A 94 2.81 9.99 -7.94
N TYR A 95 1.72 10.45 -8.57
CA TYR A 95 0.90 9.65 -9.49
C TYR A 95 1.03 10.20 -10.90
N ILE A 96 1.77 9.46 -11.73
CA ILE A 96 2.03 9.78 -13.13
C ILE A 96 1.30 8.76 -14.01
N CYS A 97 0.61 9.24 -15.02
CA CYS A 97 0.02 8.41 -16.07
C CYS A 97 0.58 8.86 -17.43
N SER A 98 1.09 7.94 -18.24
CA SER A 98 1.75 8.25 -19.52
C SER A 98 0.83 8.89 -20.56
N ASP A 99 -0.49 8.81 -20.40
CA ASP A 99 -1.46 9.59 -21.21
C ASP A 99 -1.12 11.08 -21.19
N TYR A 100 -0.71 11.61 -20.04
CA TYR A 100 -0.30 13.01 -19.91
C TYR A 100 1.10 13.29 -20.45
N ALA A 101 1.99 12.29 -20.45
CA ALA A 101 3.34 12.42 -20.96
C ALA A 101 3.35 12.62 -22.49
N LEU A 102 2.50 11.87 -23.21
CA LEU A 102 2.33 11.95 -24.66
C LEU A 102 1.93 13.36 -25.14
N TYR A 103 1.10 14.08 -24.38
CA TYR A 103 0.72 15.47 -24.71
C TYR A 103 1.79 16.50 -24.33
N SER A 104 2.69 16.16 -23.41
CA SER A 104 3.65 17.11 -22.84
C SER A 104 5.01 17.14 -23.53
N GLY A 105 5.36 16.08 -24.27
CA GLY A 105 6.70 15.91 -24.87
C GLY A 105 7.81 15.65 -23.86
N VAL A 106 7.49 15.45 -22.58
CA VAL A 106 8.43 15.14 -21.50
C VAL A 106 8.33 13.67 -21.14
N ASP A 107 9.47 13.00 -21.05
CA ASP A 107 9.57 11.64 -20.55
C ASP A 107 9.10 11.58 -19.07
N GLY A 108 7.97 10.91 -18.85
CA GLY A 108 7.38 10.74 -17.52
C GLY A 108 8.28 9.96 -16.57
N VAL A 109 9.10 9.04 -17.08
CA VAL A 109 10.06 8.25 -16.29
C VAL A 109 11.19 9.14 -15.80
N ALA A 110 11.78 9.93 -16.70
CA ALA A 110 12.81 10.91 -16.34
C ALA A 110 12.28 11.92 -15.30
N LEU A 111 11.07 12.43 -15.48
CA LEU A 111 10.44 13.36 -14.54
C LEU A 111 10.22 12.72 -13.16
N ARG A 112 9.71 11.48 -13.12
CA ARG A 112 9.52 10.72 -11.89
C ARG A 112 10.85 10.55 -11.15
N ASN A 113 11.87 10.08 -11.86
CA ASN A 113 13.18 9.82 -11.28
C ASN A 113 13.78 11.13 -10.74
N TRP A 114 13.69 12.23 -11.50
CA TRP A 114 14.13 13.55 -11.04
C TRP A 114 13.40 14.01 -9.77
N ALA A 115 12.09 13.82 -9.68
CA ALA A 115 11.33 14.20 -8.49
C ALA A 115 11.73 13.35 -7.27
N VAL A 116 11.95 12.05 -7.48
CA VAL A 116 12.42 11.13 -6.43
C VAL A 116 13.83 11.48 -5.97
N ASP A 117 14.75 11.80 -6.89
CA ASP A 117 16.11 12.25 -6.55
C ASP A 117 16.08 13.48 -5.64
N ASN A 118 15.23 14.46 -5.96
CA ASN A 118 15.05 15.64 -5.13
C ASN A 118 14.45 15.28 -3.77
N ALA A 119 13.43 14.43 -3.72
CA ALA A 119 12.85 13.98 -2.45
C ALA A 119 13.89 13.29 -1.54
N VAL A 120 14.73 12.42 -2.12
CA VAL A 120 15.82 11.76 -1.40
C VAL A 120 16.82 12.80 -0.85
N ARG A 121 17.18 13.82 -1.64
CA ARG A 121 18.05 14.93 -1.17
C ARG A 121 17.45 15.69 0.01
N TYR A 122 16.13 15.84 0.05
CA TYR A 122 15.41 16.47 1.17
C TYR A 122 15.16 15.53 2.37
N GLY A 123 15.71 14.31 2.36
CA GLY A 123 15.64 13.38 3.47
C GLY A 123 14.27 12.72 3.65
N VAL A 124 13.57 12.48 2.54
CA VAL A 124 12.24 11.84 2.50
C VAL A 124 12.16 10.56 3.32
N ARG A 125 11.03 10.38 4.00
CA ARG A 125 10.73 9.21 4.85
C ARG A 125 9.63 8.34 4.29
N HIS A 126 8.71 8.91 3.52
CA HIS A 126 7.57 8.20 2.94
C HIS A 126 7.50 8.49 1.44
N ILE A 127 7.45 7.44 0.65
CA ILE A 127 7.31 7.53 -0.80
C ILE A 127 6.14 6.65 -1.24
N ASP A 128 5.19 7.24 -1.98
CA ASP A 128 4.15 6.52 -2.72
C ASP A 128 4.29 6.88 -4.20
N LEU A 129 4.73 5.93 -5.02
CA LEU A 129 4.90 6.12 -6.46
C LEU A 129 3.90 5.27 -7.21
N TYR A 130 3.09 5.94 -8.02
CA TYR A 130 2.27 5.32 -9.03
C TYR A 130 2.75 5.78 -10.38
N HIS A 131 3.06 4.84 -11.26
CA HIS A 131 3.44 5.15 -12.63
C HIS A 131 2.85 4.11 -13.58
N ARG A 132 1.79 4.48 -14.30
CA ARG A 132 1.21 3.63 -15.34
C ARG A 132 1.69 4.11 -16.70
N ASP A 133 2.44 3.26 -17.39
CA ASP A 133 2.82 3.42 -18.78
C ASP A 133 2.17 2.31 -19.62
N TYR A 134 1.71 2.64 -20.83
CA TYR A 134 1.05 1.69 -21.74
C TYR A 134 2.05 0.85 -22.53
N ILE A 135 3.30 1.31 -22.66
CA ILE A 135 4.30 0.66 -23.49
C ILE A 135 5.10 -0.34 -22.67
N ASP A 136 5.65 0.07 -21.52
CA ASP A 136 6.48 -0.77 -20.67
C ASP A 136 6.34 -0.42 -19.19
N ARG A 137 6.34 -1.43 -18.32
CA ARG A 137 6.45 -1.19 -16.87
C ARG A 137 7.82 -0.62 -16.57
N CYS A 138 7.84 0.50 -15.85
CA CYS A 138 9.08 1.22 -15.61
C CYS A 138 9.84 0.64 -14.41
N PRO A 139 11.19 0.71 -14.42
CA PRO A 139 12.00 0.26 -13.29
C PRO A 139 11.87 1.20 -12.09
N VAL A 140 12.26 0.68 -10.92
CA VAL A 140 12.34 1.45 -9.67
C VAL A 140 13.41 2.55 -9.78
N PRO A 141 13.14 3.79 -9.35
CA PRO A 141 14.16 4.85 -9.33
C PRO A 141 15.38 4.47 -8.46
N SER A 142 16.57 4.50 -9.06
CA SER A 142 17.81 4.03 -8.41
C SER A 142 18.21 4.84 -7.16
N ALA A 143 17.83 6.11 -7.07
CA ALA A 143 18.07 6.93 -5.88
C ALA A 143 17.41 6.38 -4.61
N LEU A 144 16.37 5.54 -4.74
CA LEU A 144 15.73 4.87 -3.61
C LEU A 144 16.61 3.82 -2.96
N LEU A 145 17.45 3.14 -3.75
CA LEU A 145 18.28 2.01 -3.31
C LEU A 145 19.24 2.38 -2.18
N GLY A 146 19.74 3.62 -2.18
CA GLY A 146 20.65 4.17 -1.17
C GLY A 146 20.00 5.08 -0.14
N CYS A 147 18.67 5.26 -0.16
CA CYS A 147 17.98 6.21 0.70
C CYS A 147 17.88 5.69 2.14
N ARG A 148 18.67 6.27 3.05
CA ARG A 148 18.74 5.84 4.47
C ARG A 148 17.63 6.42 5.35
N THR A 149 17.00 7.50 4.91
CA THR A 149 15.92 8.17 5.64
C THR A 149 14.57 7.51 5.41
N LEU A 150 14.43 6.73 4.34
CA LEU A 150 13.18 6.09 3.93
C LEU A 150 12.70 5.06 4.96
N LYS A 151 11.42 5.16 5.33
CA LYS A 151 10.72 4.30 6.29
C LYS A 151 9.53 3.58 5.67
N THR A 152 8.78 4.28 4.83
CA THR A 152 7.64 3.72 4.12
C THR A 152 7.84 3.84 2.62
N LEU A 153 7.62 2.73 1.92
CA LEU A 153 7.72 2.65 0.47
C LEU A 153 6.47 1.97 -0.09
N THR A 154 5.74 2.70 -0.93
CA THR A 154 4.66 2.17 -1.76
C THR A 154 5.05 2.34 -3.22
N LEU A 155 5.07 1.24 -3.96
CA LEU A 155 5.34 1.20 -5.40
C LEU A 155 4.13 0.60 -6.10
N ARG A 156 3.61 1.30 -7.11
CA ARG A 156 2.42 0.90 -7.87
C ARG A 156 2.68 0.88 -9.38
N HIS A 157 2.29 -0.19 -10.05
CA HIS A 157 2.47 -0.39 -11.50
C HIS A 157 3.93 -0.34 -11.99
N LEU A 158 4.89 -0.78 -11.17
CA LEU A 158 6.31 -0.75 -11.49
C LEU A 158 6.88 -2.16 -11.73
N ASP A 159 7.94 -2.23 -12.55
CA ASP A 159 8.83 -3.38 -12.61
C ASP A 159 9.86 -3.26 -11.47
N VAL A 160 9.85 -4.23 -10.57
CA VAL A 160 10.71 -4.29 -9.38
C VAL A 160 11.84 -5.32 -9.53
N SER A 161 12.05 -5.87 -10.73
CA SER A 161 13.07 -6.89 -11.02
C SER A 161 14.50 -6.38 -10.79
N ASP A 162 14.76 -5.11 -11.10
CA ASP A 162 16.08 -4.47 -10.91
C ASP A 162 16.55 -4.46 -9.44
N LEU A 163 15.62 -4.67 -8.50
CA LEU A 163 15.98 -4.82 -7.08
C LEU A 163 16.88 -6.03 -6.82
N LEU A 164 16.87 -7.05 -7.68
CA LEU A 164 17.79 -8.20 -7.60
C LEU A 164 19.26 -7.82 -7.80
N LEU A 165 19.53 -6.74 -8.53
CA LEU A 165 20.89 -6.30 -8.83
C LEU A 165 21.58 -5.67 -7.61
N SER A 166 20.83 -5.37 -6.56
CA SER A 166 21.33 -4.64 -5.41
C SER A 166 21.11 -5.41 -4.11
N SER A 167 22.14 -6.14 -3.67
CA SER A 167 22.07 -6.87 -2.40
C SER A 167 21.96 -5.88 -1.21
N SER A 168 21.00 -6.13 -0.30
CA SER A 168 20.80 -5.38 0.95
C SER A 168 20.47 -3.89 0.80
N CYS A 169 19.63 -3.53 -0.16
CA CYS A 169 19.03 -2.19 -0.23
C CYS A 169 17.96 -1.96 0.85
N PHE A 170 17.45 -0.73 0.96
CA PHE A 170 16.28 -0.42 1.80
C PHE A 170 16.37 -0.81 3.28
N GLY A 171 17.58 -0.83 3.87
CA GLY A 171 17.76 -1.16 5.29
C GLY A 171 17.00 -0.25 6.27
N GLY A 172 16.52 0.92 5.83
CA GLY A 172 15.67 1.80 6.63
C GLY A 172 14.17 1.48 6.62
N VAL A 173 13.69 0.73 5.61
CA VAL A 173 12.26 0.55 5.31
C VAL A 173 11.63 -0.45 6.27
N THR A 174 10.57 -0.01 6.94
CA THR A 174 9.76 -0.81 7.87
C THR A 174 8.41 -1.17 7.29
N ASP A 175 7.88 -0.33 6.40
CA ASP A 175 6.55 -0.49 5.82
C ASP A 175 6.67 -0.52 4.30
N LEU A 176 6.38 -1.68 3.71
CA LEU A 176 6.47 -1.91 2.27
C LEU A 176 5.09 -2.27 1.70
N CYS A 177 4.73 -1.61 0.61
CA CYS A 177 3.56 -1.91 -0.19
C CYS A 177 3.96 -2.02 -1.66
N LEU A 178 3.77 -3.19 -2.27
CA LEU A 178 3.91 -3.38 -3.71
C LEU A 178 2.51 -3.64 -4.27
N GLU A 179 2.08 -2.82 -5.23
CA GLU A 179 0.74 -2.86 -5.80
C GLU A 179 0.84 -2.94 -7.33
N ASP A 180 0.18 -3.91 -7.95
CA ASP A 180 0.21 -4.10 -9.41
C ASP A 180 1.65 -4.12 -9.97
N CYS A 181 2.59 -4.74 -9.24
CA CYS A 181 4.00 -4.82 -9.60
C CYS A 181 4.34 -6.12 -10.33
N VAL A 182 5.42 -6.13 -11.10
CA VAL A 182 6.01 -7.34 -11.69
C VAL A 182 7.43 -7.52 -11.17
N PHE A 183 7.80 -8.77 -10.91
CA PHE A 183 9.14 -9.17 -10.52
C PHE A 183 9.55 -10.43 -11.31
N ASN A 184 10.67 -10.36 -12.02
CA ASN A 184 11.23 -11.47 -12.77
C ASN A 184 12.38 -12.11 -11.98
N GLY A 185 12.23 -13.38 -11.60
CA GLY A 185 13.19 -14.15 -10.81
C GLY A 185 12.70 -14.47 -9.40
N CYS A 186 13.61 -14.91 -8.53
CA CYS A 186 13.28 -15.30 -7.15
C CYS A 186 13.14 -14.07 -6.24
N PHE A 187 11.93 -13.81 -5.76
CA PHE A 187 11.64 -12.68 -4.89
C PHE A 187 11.91 -13.02 -3.42
N CYS A 188 13.13 -12.74 -2.95
CA CYS A 188 13.53 -12.97 -1.55
C CYS A 188 13.40 -11.66 -0.75
N VAL A 189 12.37 -11.57 0.10
CA VAL A 189 12.07 -10.34 0.86
C VAL A 189 13.23 -9.90 1.75
N SER A 190 13.86 -10.82 2.48
CA SER A 190 14.97 -10.49 3.40
C SER A 190 16.23 -10.00 2.69
N GLY A 191 16.44 -10.39 1.42
CA GLY A 191 17.58 -9.95 0.62
C GLY A 191 17.47 -8.49 0.15
N ILE A 192 16.23 -8.01 -0.03
CA ILE A 192 15.94 -6.68 -0.58
C ILE A 192 15.44 -5.72 0.52
N PHE A 193 14.70 -6.22 1.51
CA PHE A 193 14.05 -5.45 2.58
C PHE A 193 14.29 -6.12 3.94
N PRO A 194 15.53 -6.06 4.47
CA PRO A 194 15.92 -6.86 5.64
C PRO A 194 15.20 -6.50 6.94
N ASN A 195 14.71 -5.25 7.06
CA ASN A 195 14.10 -4.71 8.28
C ASN A 195 12.59 -4.47 8.15
N VAL A 196 11.94 -5.06 7.14
CA VAL A 196 10.50 -4.88 6.94
C VAL A 196 9.70 -5.46 8.11
N VAL A 197 8.78 -4.66 8.62
CA VAL A 197 7.88 -4.99 9.73
C VAL A 197 6.47 -5.27 9.21
N ASN A 198 6.00 -4.43 8.27
CA ASN A 198 4.71 -4.56 7.62
C ASN A 198 4.91 -4.72 6.12
N LEU A 199 4.45 -5.83 5.57
CA LEU A 199 4.55 -6.15 4.16
C LEU A 199 3.17 -6.32 3.55
N ARG A 200 2.86 -5.53 2.53
CA ARG A 200 1.65 -5.67 1.72
C ARG A 200 2.04 -5.91 0.26
N LEU A 201 1.52 -7.00 -0.30
CA LEU A 201 1.75 -7.43 -1.66
C LEU A 201 0.39 -7.58 -2.32
N LEU A 202 0.03 -6.58 -3.13
CA LEU A 202 -1.27 -6.45 -3.76
C LEU A 202 -1.06 -6.60 -5.27
N HIS A 203 -1.65 -7.61 -5.89
CA HIS A 203 -1.52 -7.85 -7.33
C HIS A 203 -0.06 -7.91 -7.81
N LEU A 204 0.81 -8.57 -7.03
CA LEU A 204 2.20 -8.81 -7.40
C LEU A 204 2.30 -10.04 -8.31
N GLU A 205 2.94 -9.86 -9.46
CA GLU A 205 3.27 -10.92 -10.40
C GLU A 205 4.76 -11.30 -10.28
N VAL A 206 5.05 -12.53 -9.88
CA VAL A 206 6.41 -13.10 -9.82
C VAL A 206 6.57 -14.12 -10.94
N VAL A 207 7.35 -13.76 -11.95
CA VAL A 207 7.60 -14.58 -13.15
C VAL A 207 8.96 -15.25 -13.04
N ASN A 208 9.09 -16.47 -13.58
CA ASN A 208 10.37 -17.21 -13.64
C ASN A 208 11.08 -17.42 -12.29
N GLY A 209 10.34 -17.52 -11.18
CA GLY A 209 10.95 -17.71 -9.88
C GLY A 209 9.98 -18.07 -8.77
N VAL A 210 10.54 -18.13 -7.56
CA VAL A 210 9.81 -18.43 -6.33
C VAL A 210 9.67 -17.15 -5.51
N MET A 211 8.50 -16.96 -4.92
CA MET A 211 8.30 -15.93 -3.93
C MET A 211 8.67 -16.46 -2.55
N GLU A 212 9.66 -15.84 -1.91
CA GLU A 212 10.18 -16.26 -0.62
C GLU A 212 10.07 -15.13 0.41
N VAL A 213 9.19 -15.35 1.39
CA VAL A 213 9.12 -14.56 2.62
C VAL A 213 9.83 -15.36 3.71
N SER A 214 11.16 -15.39 3.67
CA SER A 214 12.00 -16.07 4.66
C SER A 214 13.10 -15.15 5.20
N GLY A 215 13.63 -15.47 6.39
CA GLY A 215 14.71 -14.68 7.00
C GLY A 215 14.31 -13.29 7.49
N THR A 216 13.00 -12.98 7.52
CA THR A 216 12.45 -11.68 7.94
C THR A 216 12.10 -11.67 9.42
N LEU A 217 13.11 -11.56 10.29
CA LEU A 217 12.91 -11.60 11.76
C LEU A 217 12.05 -10.44 12.29
N GLN A 218 11.96 -9.31 11.58
CA GLN A 218 11.20 -8.13 12.00
C GLN A 218 9.75 -8.15 11.51
N LEU A 219 9.38 -9.06 10.60
CA LEU A 219 8.07 -9.06 9.96
C LEU A 219 6.98 -9.46 10.97
N VAL A 220 6.04 -8.54 11.21
CA VAL A 220 4.92 -8.69 12.14
C VAL A 220 3.59 -8.86 11.41
N TYR A 221 3.44 -8.22 10.25
CA TYR A 221 2.22 -8.28 9.44
C TYR A 221 2.53 -8.54 7.97
N LEU A 222 1.80 -9.49 7.38
CA LEU A 222 1.88 -9.85 5.96
C LEU A 222 0.48 -9.86 5.35
N ASP A 223 0.27 -9.06 4.31
CA ASP A 223 -0.95 -9.02 3.51
C ASP A 223 -0.62 -9.41 2.07
N MET A 224 -1.29 -10.43 1.56
CA MET A 224 -1.10 -10.97 0.22
C MET A 224 -2.45 -11.03 -0.49
N VAL A 225 -2.63 -10.19 -1.51
CA VAL A 225 -3.87 -10.11 -2.29
C VAL A 225 -3.53 -10.28 -3.76
N GLY A 226 -4.20 -11.20 -4.45
CA GLY A 226 -4.12 -11.29 -5.91
C GLY A 226 -2.73 -11.65 -6.46
N LEU A 227 -1.96 -12.46 -5.76
CA LEU A 227 -0.61 -12.84 -6.18
C LEU A 227 -0.64 -13.79 -7.39
N VAL A 228 0.22 -13.54 -8.36
CA VAL A 228 0.47 -14.42 -9.51
C VAL A 228 1.90 -14.95 -9.40
N CYS A 229 2.08 -16.23 -9.08
CA CYS A 229 3.41 -16.84 -8.94
C CYS A 229 3.34 -18.36 -8.97
N ASP A 230 4.41 -19.05 -9.37
CA ASP A 230 4.40 -20.52 -9.35
C ASP A 230 4.37 -21.06 -7.91
N LYS A 231 5.35 -20.69 -7.07
CA LYS A 231 5.45 -21.21 -5.70
C LYS A 231 5.71 -20.12 -4.67
N VAL A 232 5.14 -20.30 -3.49
CA VAL A 232 5.33 -19.41 -2.33
C VAL A 232 5.90 -20.18 -1.16
N LYS A 233 6.98 -19.66 -0.59
CA LYS A 233 7.59 -20.10 0.67
C LYS A 233 7.39 -19.05 1.76
N LEU A 234 6.92 -19.48 2.94
CA LEU A 234 6.61 -18.59 4.06
C LEU A 234 7.30 -19.06 5.34
N SER A 235 8.38 -18.40 5.75
CA SER A 235 9.07 -18.66 7.02
C SER A 235 9.32 -17.33 7.75
N ALA A 236 8.44 -17.00 8.69
CA ALA A 236 8.46 -15.73 9.39
C ALA A 236 8.20 -15.95 10.89
N PRO A 237 9.26 -16.08 11.72
CA PRO A 237 9.13 -16.56 13.09
C PRO A 237 8.37 -15.60 14.01
N ASN A 238 8.38 -14.30 13.71
CA ASN A 238 7.74 -13.25 14.51
C ASN A 238 6.43 -12.72 13.91
N LEU A 239 5.94 -13.33 12.83
CA LEU A 239 4.69 -12.92 12.17
C LEU A 239 3.51 -13.11 13.13
N ARG A 240 2.70 -12.06 13.31
CA ARG A 240 1.53 -12.08 14.22
C ARG A 240 0.21 -12.00 13.47
N GLY A 241 0.19 -11.26 12.36
CA GLY A 241 -0.98 -11.09 11.50
C GLY A 241 -0.67 -11.53 10.07
N PHE A 242 -1.58 -12.29 9.49
CA PHE A 242 -1.47 -12.80 8.12
C PHE A 242 -2.81 -12.62 7.39
N ARG A 243 -2.79 -12.04 6.20
CA ARG A 243 -3.95 -11.97 5.32
C ARG A 243 -3.57 -12.52 3.96
N TYR A 244 -4.43 -13.40 3.45
CA TYR A 244 -4.35 -13.93 2.09
C TYR A 244 -5.71 -13.80 1.41
N SER A 245 -5.72 -13.25 0.20
CA SER A 245 -6.89 -13.15 -0.65
C SER A 245 -6.56 -13.63 -2.07
N ASP A 246 -7.36 -14.56 -2.60
CA ASP A 246 -7.14 -15.12 -3.94
C ASP A 246 -7.73 -14.27 -5.07
N ASN A 247 -8.27 -13.08 -4.78
CA ASN A 247 -8.87 -12.21 -5.78
C ASN A 247 -7.86 -11.87 -6.91
N GLY A 248 -7.99 -12.50 -8.08
CA GLY A 248 -7.03 -12.40 -9.18
C GLY A 248 -5.73 -13.20 -8.99
N SER A 249 -5.68 -14.11 -8.02
CA SER A 249 -4.48 -14.86 -7.66
C SER A 249 -4.32 -16.14 -8.49
N VAL A 250 -3.10 -16.37 -8.98
CA VAL A 250 -2.70 -17.60 -9.67
C VAL A 250 -1.44 -18.15 -9.00
N ILE A 251 -1.61 -18.67 -7.78
CA ILE A 251 -0.52 -19.35 -7.04
C ILE A 251 -0.55 -20.84 -7.34
N ASN A 252 0.55 -21.47 -7.79
CA ASN A 252 0.55 -22.91 -8.05
C ASN A 252 0.78 -23.80 -6.83
N ASP A 253 1.59 -23.38 -5.88
CA ASP A 253 1.83 -24.15 -4.66
C ASP A 253 2.30 -23.28 -3.48
N PHE A 254 1.98 -23.73 -2.27
CA PHE A 254 2.58 -23.26 -1.04
C PHE A 254 3.47 -24.37 -0.45
N PHE A 255 4.67 -24.03 0.01
CA PHE A 255 5.58 -25.00 0.61
C PHE A 255 6.39 -24.36 1.74
N ASP A 256 6.99 -25.20 2.60
CA ASP A 256 7.83 -24.77 3.73
C ASP A 256 7.22 -23.64 4.57
N ILE A 257 5.94 -23.79 4.94
CA ILE A 257 5.25 -22.82 5.78
C ILE A 257 5.63 -23.04 7.25
N ASP A 258 6.36 -22.08 7.83
CA ASP A 258 6.73 -22.06 9.24
C ASP A 258 6.43 -20.69 9.87
N LEU A 259 5.31 -20.61 10.60
CA LEU A 259 4.75 -19.39 11.18
C LEU A 259 4.40 -19.60 12.68
N PRO A 260 5.39 -19.83 13.56
CA PRO A 260 5.17 -20.29 14.93
C PRO A 260 4.47 -19.26 15.83
N SER A 261 4.69 -17.95 15.60
CA SER A 261 4.12 -16.86 16.40
C SER A 261 2.79 -16.32 15.88
N LEU A 262 2.25 -16.90 14.80
CA LEU A 262 1.06 -16.39 14.15
C LEU A 262 -0.16 -16.49 15.06
N ARG A 263 -0.85 -15.36 15.25
CA ARG A 263 -2.04 -15.28 16.12
C ARG A 263 -3.32 -15.04 15.36
N ARG A 264 -3.27 -14.20 14.33
CA ARG A 264 -4.45 -13.80 13.54
C ARG A 264 -4.20 -14.11 12.07
N ALA A 265 -5.12 -14.83 11.46
CA ALA A 265 -5.10 -15.08 10.03
C ALA A 265 -6.45 -14.78 9.39
N GLU A 266 -6.41 -14.23 8.18
CA GLU A 266 -7.56 -14.04 7.30
C GLU A 266 -7.27 -14.70 5.94
N VAL A 267 -8.13 -15.62 5.51
CA VAL A 267 -7.99 -16.37 4.25
C VAL A 267 -9.28 -16.20 3.45
N LEU A 268 -9.22 -15.41 2.39
CA LEU A 268 -10.37 -15.01 1.57
C LEU A 268 -10.25 -15.63 0.17
N LEU A 269 -11.08 -16.62 -0.11
CA LEU A 269 -11.24 -17.17 -1.45
C LEU A 269 -12.53 -16.71 -2.12
N TYR A 270 -12.44 -16.23 -3.35
CA TYR A 270 -13.51 -15.74 -4.22
C TYR A 270 -13.84 -16.75 -5.32
N GLU A 271 -12.84 -17.47 -5.85
CA GLU A 271 -13.00 -18.46 -6.92
C GLU A 271 -12.87 -19.91 -6.43
N ASP A 272 -13.09 -20.86 -7.34
CA ASP A 272 -12.88 -22.30 -7.15
C ASP A 272 -11.37 -22.62 -7.09
N GLY A 273 -10.68 -22.11 -6.07
CA GLY A 273 -9.26 -22.37 -5.83
C GLY A 273 -8.96 -23.87 -5.76
N LYS A 274 -7.79 -24.29 -6.26
CA LYS A 274 -7.37 -25.70 -6.17
C LYS A 274 -7.27 -26.10 -4.70
N ALA A 275 -8.11 -27.05 -4.30
CA ALA A 275 -8.30 -27.48 -2.92
C ALA A 275 -7.01 -27.83 -2.18
N ASP A 276 -6.05 -28.45 -2.87
CA ASP A 276 -4.76 -28.87 -2.29
C ASP A 276 -3.93 -27.69 -1.79
N ARG A 277 -3.97 -26.55 -2.49
CA ARG A 277 -3.19 -25.34 -2.14
C ARG A 277 -3.74 -24.70 -0.87
N VAL A 278 -5.07 -24.60 -0.81
CA VAL A 278 -5.81 -24.09 0.34
C VAL A 278 -5.54 -24.97 1.56
N PHE A 279 -5.50 -26.29 1.37
CA PHE A 279 -5.20 -27.23 2.43
C PHE A 279 -3.78 -27.04 2.99
N LYS A 280 -2.76 -26.95 2.12
CA LYS A 280 -1.37 -26.69 2.54
C LYS A 280 -1.24 -25.37 3.30
N LEU A 281 -1.89 -24.30 2.83
CA LEU A 281 -1.90 -23.00 3.50
C LEU A 281 -2.52 -23.10 4.90
N LEU A 282 -3.73 -23.67 5.00
CA LEU A 282 -4.44 -23.83 6.28
C LEU A 282 -3.67 -24.70 7.28
N TYR A 283 -3.01 -25.75 6.80
CA TYR A 283 -2.15 -26.59 7.63
C TYR A 283 -0.93 -25.82 8.15
N GLY A 284 -0.36 -24.92 7.34
CA GLY A 284 0.76 -24.05 7.74
C GLY A 284 0.40 -23.01 8.79
N ILE A 285 -0.83 -22.49 8.79
CA ILE A 285 -1.31 -21.45 9.73
C ILE A 285 -2.07 -22.02 10.95
N ARG A 286 -1.91 -23.30 11.23
CA ARG A 286 -2.69 -24.04 12.23
C ARG A 286 -2.59 -23.54 13.68
N SER A 287 -1.58 -22.73 13.98
CA SER A 287 -1.29 -22.20 15.32
C SER A 287 -2.12 -20.97 15.72
N VAL A 288 -3.01 -20.47 14.85
CA VAL A 288 -3.75 -19.21 15.05
C VAL A 288 -4.76 -19.27 16.21
N GLU A 289 -4.93 -18.13 16.87
CA GLU A 289 -5.94 -17.88 17.91
C GLU A 289 -7.23 -17.33 17.31
N SER A 290 -7.12 -16.55 16.23
CA SER A 290 -8.23 -15.92 15.52
C SER A 290 -8.10 -16.19 14.02
N LEU A 291 -9.14 -16.79 13.43
CA LEU A 291 -9.18 -17.13 12.01
C LEU A 291 -10.42 -16.50 11.36
N ALA A 292 -10.23 -15.77 10.28
CA ALA A 292 -11.30 -15.34 9.38
C ALA A 292 -11.20 -16.10 8.05
N ILE A 293 -12.29 -16.71 7.59
CA ILE A 293 -12.34 -17.44 6.32
C ILE A 293 -13.58 -17.10 5.50
N SER A 294 -13.43 -17.06 4.18
CA SER A 294 -14.58 -16.89 3.28
C SER A 294 -15.36 -18.20 3.07
N ILE A 295 -16.62 -18.09 2.60
CA ILE A 295 -17.37 -19.27 2.11
C ILE A 295 -16.60 -20.02 1.00
N GLY A 296 -15.94 -19.30 0.08
CA GLY A 296 -15.15 -19.95 -0.99
C GLY A 296 -14.06 -20.86 -0.43
N THR A 297 -13.48 -20.49 0.72
CA THR A 297 -12.50 -21.32 1.44
C THR A 297 -13.11 -22.63 1.92
N LEU A 298 -14.34 -22.57 2.44
CA LEU A 298 -15.08 -23.75 2.86
C LEU A 298 -15.47 -24.65 1.68
N GLU A 299 -15.85 -24.06 0.54
CA GLU A 299 -16.18 -24.79 -0.70
C GLU A 299 -14.96 -25.54 -1.24
N ALA A 300 -13.78 -24.91 -1.24
CA ALA A 300 -12.53 -25.54 -1.64
C ALA A 300 -12.19 -26.74 -0.74
N LEU A 301 -12.37 -26.61 0.57
CA LEU A 301 -12.17 -27.69 1.54
C LEU A 301 -13.15 -28.86 1.34
N ASP A 302 -14.43 -28.58 1.03
CA ASP A 302 -15.44 -29.62 0.76
C ASP A 302 -15.08 -30.45 -0.47
N LYS A 303 -14.59 -29.79 -1.53
CA LYS A 303 -14.16 -30.44 -2.77
C LYS A 303 -12.94 -31.33 -2.58
N ALA A 304 -12.06 -30.99 -1.64
CA ALA A 304 -10.81 -31.69 -1.41
C ALA A 304 -11.01 -33.19 -1.12
N ARG A 305 -12.14 -33.64 -0.56
CA ARG A 305 -12.34 -35.00 0.00
C ARG A 305 -11.28 -35.46 1.03
N LEU A 306 -10.24 -34.66 1.28
CA LEU A 306 -9.12 -34.88 2.21
C LEU A 306 -9.57 -34.85 3.69
N LEU A 307 -10.73 -34.27 3.99
CA LEU A 307 -11.22 -34.09 5.35
C LEU A 307 -11.68 -35.39 6.05
N LYS A 308 -11.90 -36.49 5.32
CA LYS A 308 -12.42 -37.74 5.92
C LYS A 308 -11.40 -38.48 6.81
N HIS A 309 -10.12 -38.14 6.73
CA HIS A 309 -9.05 -38.86 7.42
C HIS A 309 -8.07 -37.98 8.21
N GLN A 310 -8.33 -36.68 8.33
CA GLN A 310 -7.40 -35.73 8.95
C GLN A 310 -8.00 -35.12 10.23
N THR A 311 -7.23 -35.15 11.32
CA THR A 311 -7.56 -34.48 12.57
C THR A 311 -7.48 -32.96 12.39
N SER A 312 -8.38 -32.22 13.04
CA SER A 312 -8.40 -30.76 12.97
C SER A 312 -7.04 -30.13 13.26
N SER A 313 -6.66 -29.17 12.42
CA SER A 313 -5.37 -28.50 12.50
C SER A 313 -5.32 -27.43 13.61
N PHE A 314 -6.46 -26.83 13.98
CA PHE A 314 -6.49 -25.59 14.77
C PHE A 314 -6.65 -25.82 16.27
N SER A 315 -5.56 -26.10 16.98
CA SER A 315 -5.60 -26.42 18.42
C SER A 315 -5.70 -25.21 19.36
N LYS A 316 -5.36 -24.01 18.88
CA LYS A 316 -5.34 -22.76 19.67
C LYS A 316 -6.50 -21.81 19.37
N LEU A 317 -7.40 -22.18 18.47
CA LEU A 317 -8.44 -21.30 17.95
C LEU A 317 -9.45 -20.91 19.04
N THR A 318 -9.69 -19.61 19.19
CA THR A 318 -10.67 -19.00 20.10
C THR A 318 -11.75 -18.23 19.36
N PHE A 319 -11.42 -17.70 18.18
CA PHE A 319 -12.32 -16.86 17.41
C PHE A 319 -12.32 -17.31 15.96
N LEU A 320 -13.51 -17.60 15.42
CA LEU A 320 -13.71 -17.98 14.02
C LEU A 320 -14.70 -17.03 13.37
N LYS A 321 -14.26 -16.28 12.38
CA LYS A 321 -15.11 -15.41 11.58
C LYS A 321 -15.36 -16.05 10.22
N LEU A 322 -16.64 -16.22 9.87
CA LEU A 322 -17.08 -16.70 8.57
C LEU A 322 -17.56 -15.52 7.73
N LEU A 323 -16.94 -15.30 6.58
CA LEU A 323 -17.25 -14.20 5.68
C LEU A 323 -18.04 -14.68 4.47
N VAL A 324 -19.20 -14.06 4.27
CA VAL A 324 -20.20 -14.46 3.28
C VAL A 324 -20.25 -13.46 2.13
N SER A 325 -20.00 -13.91 0.91
CA SER A 325 -20.21 -13.08 -0.28
C SER A 325 -21.72 -12.80 -0.46
N PRO A 326 -22.11 -11.56 -0.82
CA PRO A 326 -23.53 -11.23 -1.02
C PRO A 326 -24.19 -12.11 -2.09
N ASN A 327 -23.44 -12.54 -3.11
CA ASN A 327 -23.95 -13.31 -4.25
C ASN A 327 -23.94 -14.84 -4.05
N LYS A 328 -23.25 -15.36 -3.03
CA LYS A 328 -23.19 -16.81 -2.71
C LYS A 328 -24.00 -17.08 -1.44
N CYS A 329 -25.31 -16.85 -1.50
CA CYS A 329 -26.21 -17.17 -0.40
C CYS A 329 -26.56 -18.67 -0.37
N ARG A 330 -26.35 -19.29 0.80
CA ARG A 330 -26.85 -20.62 1.22
C ARG A 330 -26.28 -21.84 0.48
N ARG A 331 -25.03 -22.19 0.74
CA ARG A 331 -24.67 -23.61 0.89
C ARG A 331 -24.33 -23.85 2.35
N VAL A 332 -25.05 -24.78 2.97
CA VAL A 332 -24.90 -25.17 4.36
C VAL A 332 -23.43 -25.53 4.59
N VAL A 333 -22.73 -24.79 5.47
CA VAL A 333 -21.45 -25.23 6.00
C VAL A 333 -21.67 -26.63 6.55
N ARG A 334 -21.17 -27.65 5.85
CA ARG A 334 -21.42 -29.04 6.23
C ARG A 334 -20.90 -29.26 7.65
N LYS A 335 -21.63 -30.04 8.45
CA LYS A 335 -21.24 -30.38 9.82
C LYS A 335 -19.80 -30.89 9.91
N GLU A 336 -19.34 -31.59 8.87
CA GLU A 336 -17.98 -32.11 8.70
C GLU A 336 -16.91 -31.01 8.63
N ILE A 337 -17.17 -29.91 7.91
CA ILE A 337 -16.22 -28.79 7.79
C ILE A 337 -16.15 -28.01 9.10
N LYS A 338 -17.31 -27.81 9.73
CA LYS A 338 -17.37 -27.22 11.08
C LYS A 338 -16.65 -28.10 12.10
N ALA A 339 -16.80 -29.43 12.00
CA ALA A 339 -16.07 -30.38 12.82
C ALA A 339 -14.55 -30.35 12.53
N TYR A 340 -14.12 -30.22 11.28
CA TYR A 340 -12.71 -30.07 10.95
C TYR A 340 -12.10 -28.79 11.51
N LEU A 341 -12.80 -27.65 11.45
CA LEU A 341 -12.28 -26.39 12.01
C LEU A 341 -12.24 -26.39 13.54
N LEU A 342 -13.17 -27.10 14.20
CA LEU A 342 -13.36 -27.02 15.65
C LEU A 342 -12.87 -28.25 16.44
N SER A 343 -12.66 -29.42 15.82
CA SER A 343 -12.36 -30.66 16.57
C SER A 343 -10.97 -30.69 17.22
N GLY A 344 -10.09 -29.76 16.87
CA GLY A 344 -8.74 -29.64 17.44
C GLY A 344 -8.71 -28.73 18.66
N THR A 345 -9.75 -27.91 18.85
CA THR A 345 -9.88 -27.06 20.03
C THR A 345 -10.26 -27.91 21.25
N PRO A 346 -9.58 -27.76 22.40
CA PRO A 346 -9.97 -28.41 23.64
C PRO A 346 -11.46 -28.16 23.92
N ARG A 347 -12.21 -29.19 24.34
CA ARG A 347 -13.66 -29.07 24.62
C ARG A 347 -14.02 -27.97 25.63
N SER A 348 -13.05 -27.51 26.43
CA SER A 348 -13.18 -26.41 27.39
C SER A 348 -13.10 -25.01 26.78
N GLN A 349 -12.62 -24.87 25.54
CA GLN A 349 -12.42 -23.61 24.86
C GLN A 349 -13.65 -23.31 23.98
N ARG A 350 -14.42 -22.28 24.33
CA ARG A 350 -15.51 -21.79 23.47
C ARG A 350 -14.89 -21.07 22.28
N VAL A 351 -15.32 -21.44 21.08
CA VAL A 351 -14.97 -20.73 19.84
C VAL A 351 -16.14 -19.83 19.46
N ASP A 352 -15.93 -18.52 19.48
CA ASP A 352 -16.92 -17.56 19.02
C ASP A 352 -16.99 -17.60 17.49
N VAL A 353 -18.19 -17.89 16.97
CA VAL A 353 -18.42 -17.95 15.52
C VAL A 353 -19.27 -16.77 15.10
N VAL A 354 -18.68 -15.83 14.35
CA VAL A 354 -19.36 -14.66 13.79
C VAL A 354 -19.52 -14.84 12.29
N VAL A 355 -20.70 -14.53 11.76
CA VAL A 355 -20.98 -14.57 10.32
C VAL A 355 -21.21 -13.14 9.84
N ASP A 356 -20.30 -12.65 9.00
CA ASP A 356 -20.33 -11.28 8.46
C ASP A 356 -20.34 -11.29 6.93
N ARG A 357 -20.73 -10.16 6.32
CA ARG A 357 -20.60 -9.97 4.87
C ARG A 357 -19.16 -9.70 4.51
N LEU A 358 -18.68 -10.24 3.38
CA LEU A 358 -17.41 -9.84 2.81
C LEU A 358 -17.44 -8.32 2.53
N PRO A 359 -16.37 -7.58 2.85
CA PRO A 359 -16.25 -6.19 2.42
C PRO A 359 -16.30 -6.14 0.89
N TYR A 360 -17.25 -5.36 0.37
CA TYR A 360 -17.37 -5.08 -1.06
C TYR A 360 -16.27 -4.08 -1.43
N TYR A 361 -15.24 -4.54 -2.14
CA TYR A 361 -14.32 -3.64 -2.82
C TYR A 361 -14.89 -3.43 -4.22
N PRO A 362 -15.43 -2.25 -4.56
CA PRO A 362 -15.74 -1.95 -5.95
C PRO A 362 -14.44 -2.09 -6.75
N ALA A 363 -14.49 -2.79 -7.87
CA ALA A 363 -13.47 -2.63 -8.89
C ALA A 363 -13.51 -1.14 -9.28
N GLU A 364 -12.44 -0.41 -9.02
CA GLU A 364 -12.27 0.91 -9.62
C GLU A 364 -11.97 0.66 -11.10
N ASP A 365 -12.96 0.94 -11.95
CA ASP A 365 -12.88 0.88 -13.42
C ASP A 365 -11.86 1.86 -14.01
#